data_AF-A0A6J6EUK0-F1
#
_entry.id   AF-A0A6J6EUK0-F1
#
_cell.length_a   1.000
_cell.length_b   1.000
_cell.length_c   1.000
_cell.angle_alpha   90.00
_cell.angle_beta   90.00
_cell.angle_gamma   90.00
#
_symmetry.space_group_name_H-M   'P 1'
#
loop_
_entity.id
_entity.type
_entity.pdbx_description
1 polymer ?
#
loop_
_entity_poly.entity_id
_entity_poly.type
_entity_poly.pdbx_seq_one_letter_code
_entity_poly.pdbx_strand_id
1 'polypeptide(L)'
;MRARKILITTAALSLIFSTLAPASANNPPRRILSGWLPDYSLSRNLPTVEGNLDLIRDISPFWYGLTGATTIKDKYALGRYTTPKTTVIARLKSNGLILLPTITDDTKKLVLAGLLANPTTRTSIVQSIKDLVLRHNYDGIDLDFEVFYTQDGRSTWATTKPNWIAFIKELSAELRQQGKLLSVTTPPDFAPETKRAGNWVFSWAEIGPHIDRLRIMAYDFSTVRPGPIGPLPWSEDAVKYAVTQMPASKVFLGIPGYGRDWITKVEGVCPKDFASSVVVGAKAAVVMRSAVALATSNNAAITYNPTHAESTFTYKKAYVDPTNSASFCTATRTVWFPDEKSYTARTNLVGKYRIGGIAVWTFGMENTAAITAVRDIAKSIAPDQVVGTIATDLEQIAYGSLFNLTGTFKLPDKSPIPSLNVRFEIKNSSDSSWRTLAAGVTDASGVIALPVIVGQKSEIRLVSEGSWERAEGKTSEKTITVIPKVKLDLPASIKANSIYTITGQVSPKSADIKLTVKQDGKQIGDLITDANGSFTFKAKAVPQGLTTFQVVIAAGSKNAAGVSDEITVLVR
;
A
#
# COMPACT_ATOMS: atom_id res chain seq x y z
N MET A 1 -55.96 30.75 64.29
CA MET A 1 -54.63 31.10 63.74
C MET A 1 -53.61 30.10 64.25
N ARG A 2 -53.12 29.19 63.40
CA ARG A 2 -52.06 28.22 63.72
C ARG A 2 -51.05 28.20 62.58
N ALA A 3 -49.80 28.50 62.93
CA ALA A 3 -48.66 28.60 62.02
C ALA A 3 -48.29 27.23 61.43
N ARG A 4 -48.11 27.17 60.10
CA ARG A 4 -47.52 26.03 59.39
C ARG A 4 -46.04 26.30 59.14
N LYS A 5 -45.18 25.44 59.70
CA LYS A 5 -43.74 25.36 59.44
C LYS A 5 -43.53 24.83 58.02
N ILE A 6 -42.71 25.52 57.23
CA ILE A 6 -42.24 25.07 55.91
C ILE A 6 -40.96 24.27 56.14
N LEU A 7 -40.96 23.01 55.71
CA LEU A 7 -39.81 22.10 55.74
C LEU A 7 -39.04 22.29 54.43
N ILE A 8 -37.79 22.74 54.51
CA ILE A 8 -36.88 22.87 53.36
C ILE A 8 -36.11 21.55 53.26
N THR A 9 -36.39 20.76 52.22
CA THR A 9 -35.61 19.58 51.85
C THR A 9 -34.47 19.97 50.92
N THR A 10 -33.23 19.91 51.41
CA THR A 10 -32.01 20.04 50.60
C THR A 10 -31.80 18.78 49.76
N ALA A 11 -32.00 18.87 48.45
CA ALA A 11 -31.61 17.82 47.50
C ALA A 11 -30.11 17.95 47.18
N ALA A 12 -29.32 16.95 47.58
CA ALA A 12 -27.91 16.84 47.21
C ALA A 12 -27.81 16.42 45.73
N LEU A 13 -27.25 17.32 44.90
CA LEU A 13 -27.01 17.07 43.49
C LEU A 13 -25.68 16.30 43.33
N SER A 14 -25.76 14.97 43.24
CA SER A 14 -24.60 14.13 42.92
C SER A 14 -24.23 14.30 41.44
N LEU A 15 -23.17 15.07 41.16
CA LEU A 15 -22.54 15.13 39.84
C LEU A 15 -21.81 13.80 39.57
N ILE A 16 -22.45 12.93 38.80
CA ILE A 16 -21.81 11.76 38.20
C ILE A 16 -20.98 12.28 37.02
N PHE A 17 -19.66 12.38 37.19
CA PHE A 17 -18.75 12.54 36.06
C PHE A 17 -18.75 11.25 35.24
N SER A 18 -19.54 11.22 34.16
CA SER A 18 -19.38 10.21 33.14
C SER A 18 -18.04 10.46 32.43
N THR A 19 -17.08 9.55 32.60
CA THR A 19 -15.93 9.46 31.71
C THR A 19 -16.42 8.94 30.37
N LEU A 20 -17.03 9.82 29.57
CA LEU A 20 -17.21 9.58 28.15
C LEU A 20 -15.80 9.52 27.56
N ALA A 21 -15.33 8.29 27.30
CA ALA A 21 -14.25 8.09 26.36
C ALA A 21 -14.59 8.89 25.09
N PRO A 22 -13.66 9.68 24.53
CA PRO A 22 -13.94 10.37 23.28
C PRO A 22 -14.41 9.32 22.29
N ALA A 23 -15.61 9.52 21.73
CA ALA A 23 -16.09 8.68 20.64
C ALA A 23 -15.03 8.78 19.54
N SER A 24 -14.25 7.71 19.33
CA SER A 24 -13.42 7.60 18.14
C SER A 24 -14.36 7.80 16.96
N ALA A 25 -14.22 8.92 16.25
CA ALA A 25 -14.89 9.11 14.99
C ALA A 25 -14.61 7.85 14.15
N ASN A 26 -15.66 7.15 13.71
CA ASN A 26 -15.49 5.93 12.92
C ASN A 26 -14.59 6.25 11.73
N ASN A 27 -13.42 5.59 11.65
CA ASN A 27 -12.50 5.81 10.54
C ASN A 27 -13.23 5.51 9.23
N PRO A 28 -13.06 6.35 8.19
CA PRO A 28 -13.59 6.05 6.87
C PRO A 28 -13.04 4.70 6.39
N PRO A 29 -13.78 3.97 5.54
CA PRO A 29 -13.29 2.71 5.02
C PRO A 29 -12.00 2.91 4.22
N ARG A 30 -11.11 1.92 4.24
CA ARG A 30 -9.99 1.90 3.29
C ARG A 30 -10.51 1.82 1.86
N ARG A 31 -9.94 2.64 0.99
CA ARG A 31 -10.19 2.55 -0.45
C ARG A 31 -9.55 1.28 -1.03
N ILE A 32 -10.35 0.22 -1.13
CA ILE A 32 -9.91 -1.11 -1.59
C ILE A 32 -10.69 -1.61 -2.80
N LEU A 33 -11.65 -0.82 -3.29
CA LEU A 33 -12.50 -1.21 -4.41
C LEU A 33 -12.00 -0.52 -5.69
N SER A 34 -11.73 -1.31 -6.71
CA SER A 34 -11.46 -0.83 -8.07
C SER A 34 -12.36 -1.57 -9.04
N GLY A 35 -12.32 -1.22 -10.31
CA GLY A 35 -13.07 -1.98 -11.32
C GLY A 35 -13.19 -1.26 -12.64
N TRP A 36 -13.76 -1.98 -13.60
CA TRP A 36 -13.85 -1.53 -14.98
C TRP A 36 -15.17 -0.83 -15.28
N LEU A 37 -15.12 0.17 -16.16
CA LEU A 37 -16.28 0.88 -16.70
C LEU A 37 -16.32 0.75 -18.22
N PRO A 38 -16.90 -0.33 -18.77
CA PRO A 38 -17.08 -0.45 -20.21
C PRO A 38 -18.01 0.63 -20.78
N ASP A 39 -17.68 1.09 -21.98
CA ASP A 39 -18.43 2.10 -22.74
C ASP A 39 -19.91 1.71 -22.93
N TYR A 40 -20.17 0.43 -23.17
CA TYR A 40 -21.51 -0.12 -23.42
C TYR A 40 -22.39 -0.27 -22.16
N SER A 41 -21.91 0.13 -20.98
CA SER A 41 -22.66 -0.03 -19.72
C SER A 41 -22.59 1.17 -18.77
N LEU A 42 -22.10 2.32 -19.23
CA LEU A 42 -21.89 3.48 -18.36
C LEU A 42 -23.14 3.97 -17.60
N SER A 43 -24.33 3.92 -18.22
CA SER A 43 -25.58 4.27 -17.53
C SER A 43 -25.84 3.43 -16.28
N ARG A 44 -25.38 2.17 -16.27
CA ARG A 44 -25.50 1.25 -15.14
C ARG A 44 -24.34 1.39 -14.16
N ASN A 45 -23.14 1.65 -14.67
CA ASN A 45 -21.91 1.62 -13.87
C ASN A 45 -21.69 2.90 -13.07
N LEU A 46 -21.96 4.07 -13.65
CA LEU A 46 -21.69 5.38 -13.02
C LEU A 46 -22.42 5.56 -11.68
N PRO A 47 -23.73 5.24 -11.55
CA PRO A 47 -24.40 5.35 -10.25
C PRO A 47 -23.79 4.48 -9.16
N THR A 48 -23.35 3.25 -9.49
CA THR A 48 -22.62 2.39 -8.53
C THR A 48 -21.34 3.08 -8.06
N VAL A 49 -20.55 3.62 -9.00
CA VAL A 49 -19.27 4.28 -8.70
C VAL A 49 -19.48 5.49 -7.80
N GLU A 50 -20.43 6.36 -8.16
CA GLU A 50 -20.70 7.60 -7.44
C GLU A 50 -21.32 7.39 -6.07
N GLY A 51 -22.12 6.32 -5.90
CA GLY A 51 -22.66 5.93 -4.61
C GLY A 51 -21.62 5.36 -3.65
N ASN A 52 -20.38 5.11 -4.10
CA ASN A 52 -19.36 4.38 -3.33
C ASN A 52 -17.96 5.00 -3.41
N LEU A 53 -17.85 6.31 -3.66
CA LEU A 53 -16.57 7.03 -3.82
C LEU A 53 -15.60 6.82 -2.65
N ASP A 54 -16.12 6.64 -1.44
CA ASP A 54 -15.32 6.44 -0.23
C ASP A 54 -14.64 5.05 -0.17
N LEU A 55 -15.11 4.08 -0.95
CA LEU A 55 -14.47 2.77 -1.11
C LEU A 55 -13.52 2.70 -2.31
N ILE A 56 -13.69 3.60 -3.28
CA ILE A 56 -13.05 3.46 -4.57
C ILE A 56 -11.60 3.93 -4.51
N ARG A 57 -10.68 3.01 -4.81
CA ARG A 57 -9.26 3.29 -4.96
C ARG A 57 -8.97 3.98 -6.29
N ASP A 58 -9.56 3.45 -7.36
CA ASP A 58 -9.37 3.88 -8.73
C ASP A 58 -10.41 3.22 -9.63
N ILE A 59 -10.50 3.71 -10.86
CA ILE A 59 -11.37 3.12 -11.87
C ILE A 59 -10.65 2.95 -13.20
N SER A 60 -11.06 1.91 -13.93
CA SER A 60 -10.53 1.56 -15.24
C SER A 60 -11.58 1.71 -16.35
N PRO A 61 -11.72 2.90 -16.95
CA PRO A 61 -12.53 3.08 -18.15
C PRO A 61 -12.10 2.13 -19.28
N PHE A 62 -12.95 1.18 -19.68
CA PHE A 62 -12.60 0.15 -20.67
C PHE A 62 -12.92 0.64 -22.09
N TRP A 63 -12.15 1.60 -22.58
CA TRP A 63 -12.52 2.47 -23.72
C TRP A 63 -11.53 2.44 -24.89
N TYR A 64 -10.41 1.74 -24.79
CA TYR A 64 -9.36 1.79 -25.81
C TYR A 64 -8.95 0.40 -26.27
N GLY A 65 -8.50 0.30 -27.52
CA GLY A 65 -7.91 -0.92 -28.08
C GLY A 65 -6.73 -0.57 -28.98
N LEU A 66 -5.59 -1.18 -28.76
CA LEU A 66 -4.41 -1.04 -29.62
C LEU A 66 -4.66 -1.84 -30.91
N THR A 67 -4.56 -1.20 -32.07
CA THR A 67 -4.75 -1.87 -33.37
C THR A 67 -3.49 -1.85 -34.24
N GLY A 68 -2.44 -1.13 -33.81
CA GLY A 68 -1.15 -1.06 -34.47
C GLY A 68 -0.17 -0.19 -33.69
N ALA A 69 1.07 -0.08 -34.16
CA ALA A 69 2.14 0.60 -33.42
C ALA A 69 1.87 2.08 -33.11
N THR A 70 1.10 2.75 -33.97
CA THR A 70 0.77 4.18 -33.86
C THR A 70 -0.75 4.44 -33.81
N THR A 71 -1.56 3.40 -33.65
CA THR A 71 -3.02 3.49 -33.82
C THR A 71 -3.74 2.88 -32.63
N ILE A 72 -4.57 3.69 -31.98
CA ILE A 72 -5.43 3.29 -30.87
C ILE A 72 -6.88 3.56 -31.28
N LYS A 73 -7.69 2.51 -31.23
CA LYS A 73 -9.13 2.56 -31.42
C LYS A 73 -9.83 3.12 -30.18
N ASP A 74 -10.69 4.12 -30.38
CA ASP A 74 -11.56 4.67 -29.36
C ASP A 74 -12.89 3.88 -29.33
N LYS A 75 -13.01 2.95 -28.38
CA LYS A 75 -14.22 2.14 -28.20
C LYS A 75 -15.39 2.96 -27.67
N TYR A 76 -15.11 4.03 -26.92
CA TYR A 76 -16.16 4.92 -26.42
C TYR A 76 -17.00 5.52 -27.55
N ALA A 77 -16.36 5.93 -28.64
CA ALA A 77 -17.03 6.48 -29.81
C ALA A 77 -17.97 5.49 -30.51
N LEU A 78 -17.83 4.18 -30.24
CA LEU A 78 -18.69 3.11 -30.75
C LEU A 78 -19.79 2.72 -29.74
N GLY A 79 -19.71 3.24 -28.52
CA GLY A 79 -20.62 2.93 -27.44
C GLY A 79 -22.00 3.55 -27.61
N ARG A 80 -22.97 3.02 -26.85
CA ARG A 80 -24.36 3.54 -26.83
C ARG A 80 -24.56 4.71 -25.87
N TYR A 81 -23.54 5.07 -25.10
CA TYR A 81 -23.62 6.16 -24.14
C TYR A 81 -23.34 7.50 -24.84
N THR A 82 -24.34 8.38 -24.86
CA THR A 82 -24.33 9.58 -25.71
C THR A 82 -23.64 10.80 -25.10
N THR A 83 -23.41 10.80 -23.78
CA THR A 83 -22.66 11.87 -23.12
C THR A 83 -21.25 11.95 -23.71
N PRO A 84 -20.71 13.14 -24.03
CA PRO A 84 -19.34 13.24 -24.53
C PRO A 84 -18.31 12.65 -23.57
N LYS A 85 -17.32 11.93 -24.09
CA LYS A 85 -16.26 11.29 -23.30
C LYS A 85 -15.55 12.27 -22.36
N THR A 86 -15.25 13.47 -22.85
CA THR A 86 -14.61 14.54 -22.07
C THR A 86 -15.45 14.97 -20.87
N THR A 87 -16.77 15.02 -21.01
CA THR A 87 -17.71 15.30 -19.91
C THR A 87 -17.70 14.19 -18.86
N VAL A 88 -17.67 12.91 -19.28
CA VAL A 88 -17.58 11.79 -18.34
C VAL A 88 -16.23 11.79 -17.61
N ILE A 89 -15.13 12.05 -18.30
CA ILE A 89 -13.80 12.19 -17.69
C ILE A 89 -13.81 13.31 -16.65
N ALA A 90 -14.33 14.49 -17.00
CA ALA A 90 -14.40 15.63 -16.10
C ALA A 90 -15.22 15.31 -14.84
N ARG A 91 -16.37 14.65 -15.00
CA ARG A 91 -17.24 14.20 -13.89
C ARG A 91 -16.54 13.21 -12.96
N LEU A 92 -15.79 12.24 -13.51
CA LEU A 92 -15.06 11.27 -12.69
C LEU A 92 -13.89 11.94 -11.94
N LYS A 93 -13.19 12.87 -12.59
CA LYS A 93 -12.11 13.64 -11.94
C LYS A 93 -12.61 14.60 -10.87
N SER A 94 -13.76 15.24 -11.06
CA SER A 94 -14.35 16.11 -10.03
C SER A 94 -14.73 15.34 -8.77
N ASN A 95 -14.97 14.04 -8.88
CA ASN A 95 -15.17 13.13 -7.75
C ASN A 95 -13.86 12.64 -7.11
N GLY A 96 -12.70 13.16 -7.52
CA GLY A 96 -11.39 12.81 -6.97
C GLY A 96 -10.91 11.39 -7.31
N LEU A 97 -11.45 10.79 -8.38
CA LEU A 97 -11.11 9.42 -8.78
C LEU A 97 -9.83 9.38 -9.62
N ILE A 98 -8.95 8.42 -9.29
CA ILE A 98 -7.81 8.05 -10.12
C ILE A 98 -8.32 7.30 -11.35
N LEU A 99 -7.99 7.79 -12.54
CA LEU A 99 -8.41 7.23 -13.82
C LEU A 99 -7.27 6.50 -14.52
N LEU A 100 -7.36 5.17 -14.58
CA LEU A 100 -6.46 4.30 -15.34
C LEU A 100 -7.22 3.62 -16.48
N PRO A 101 -7.54 4.33 -17.58
CA PRO A 101 -8.28 3.72 -18.68
C PRO A 101 -7.58 2.47 -19.19
N THR A 102 -8.37 1.44 -19.48
CA THR A 102 -7.89 0.19 -20.02
C THR A 102 -7.70 0.31 -21.52
N ILE A 103 -6.54 -0.15 -21.99
CA ILE A 103 -6.25 -0.41 -23.39
C ILE A 103 -6.05 -1.91 -23.58
N THR A 104 -6.87 -2.50 -24.45
CA THR A 104 -6.74 -3.92 -24.81
C THR A 104 -5.86 -4.11 -26.03
N ASP A 105 -5.44 -5.35 -26.26
CA ASP A 105 -4.93 -5.75 -27.57
C ASP A 105 -6.10 -6.08 -28.52
N ASP A 106 -6.37 -5.18 -29.47
CA ASP A 106 -7.39 -5.35 -30.52
C ASP A 106 -6.74 -5.78 -31.87
N THR A 107 -5.48 -6.22 -31.84
CA THR A 107 -4.79 -6.73 -33.03
C THR A 107 -5.17 -8.18 -33.32
N LYS A 108 -4.76 -8.68 -34.50
CA LYS A 108 -4.93 -10.10 -34.85
C LYS A 108 -3.86 -10.96 -34.16
N LYS A 109 -4.12 -12.26 -34.09
CA LYS A 109 -3.15 -13.29 -33.68
C LYS A 109 -1.73 -13.00 -34.21
N LEU A 110 -0.73 -13.05 -33.34
CA LEU A 110 0.71 -12.79 -33.52
C LEU A 110 1.11 -11.33 -33.85
N VAL A 111 0.17 -10.42 -34.09
CA VAL A 111 0.52 -9.05 -34.51
C VAL A 111 1.18 -8.28 -33.38
N LEU A 112 0.55 -8.20 -32.20
CA LEU A 112 1.18 -7.52 -31.06
C LEU A 112 2.53 -8.15 -30.70
N ALA A 113 2.64 -9.48 -30.65
CA ALA A 113 3.90 -10.17 -30.38
C ALA A 113 5.01 -9.75 -31.36
N GLY A 114 4.70 -9.65 -32.65
CA GLY A 114 5.63 -9.14 -33.67
C GLY A 114 5.99 -7.67 -33.48
N LEU A 115 5.02 -6.82 -33.11
CA LEU A 115 5.28 -5.40 -32.84
C LEU A 115 6.15 -5.19 -31.59
N LEU A 116 6.00 -6.01 -30.55
CA LEU A 116 6.84 -5.93 -29.36
C LEU A 116 8.27 -6.47 -29.62
N ALA A 117 8.42 -7.41 -30.55
CA ALA A 117 9.73 -7.97 -30.91
C ALA A 117 10.66 -6.97 -31.60
N ASN A 118 10.12 -5.99 -32.32
CA ASN A 118 10.90 -4.93 -32.96
C ASN A 118 10.99 -3.70 -32.03
N PRO A 119 12.20 -3.27 -31.63
CA PRO A 119 12.38 -2.11 -30.73
C PRO A 119 11.72 -0.82 -31.23
N THR A 120 11.80 -0.53 -32.53
CA THR A 120 11.23 0.70 -33.10
C THR A 120 9.71 0.73 -32.98
N THR A 121 9.04 -0.38 -33.30
CA THR A 121 7.57 -0.47 -33.17
C THR A 121 7.14 -0.53 -31.72
N ARG A 122 7.91 -1.19 -30.84
CA ARG A 122 7.66 -1.20 -29.40
C ARG A 122 7.73 0.21 -28.81
N THR A 123 8.76 0.98 -29.14
CA THR A 123 8.86 2.39 -28.72
C THR A 123 7.72 3.23 -29.30
N SER A 124 7.28 2.96 -30.54
CA SER A 124 6.12 3.66 -31.13
C SER A 124 4.81 3.40 -30.36
N ILE A 125 4.60 2.15 -29.89
CA ILE A 125 3.46 1.81 -29.02
C ILE A 125 3.54 2.59 -27.71
N VAL A 126 4.73 2.62 -27.10
CA VAL A 126 4.98 3.37 -25.86
C VAL A 126 4.61 4.84 -26.01
N GLN A 127 5.06 5.49 -27.09
CA GLN A 127 4.73 6.90 -27.34
C GLN A 127 3.23 7.10 -27.58
N SER A 128 2.58 6.21 -28.32
CA SER A 128 1.13 6.28 -28.58
C SER A 128 0.31 6.19 -27.29
N ILE A 129 0.69 5.30 -26.37
CA ILE A 129 0.03 5.15 -25.07
C ILE A 129 0.31 6.36 -24.18
N LYS A 130 1.56 6.86 -24.13
CA LYS A 130 1.89 8.09 -23.39
C LYS A 130 1.06 9.27 -23.88
N ASP A 131 1.00 9.49 -25.20
CA ASP A 131 0.25 10.59 -25.80
C ASP A 131 -1.25 10.49 -25.49
N LEU A 132 -1.81 9.27 -25.46
CA LEU A 132 -3.18 9.06 -25.02
C LEU A 132 -3.39 9.48 -23.56
N VAL A 133 -2.50 9.05 -22.66
CA VAL A 133 -2.54 9.40 -21.23
C VAL A 133 -2.47 10.91 -21.04
N LEU A 134 -1.55 11.59 -21.73
CA LEU A 134 -1.36 13.04 -21.63
C LEU A 134 -2.51 13.83 -22.26
N ARG A 135 -3.01 13.43 -23.43
CA ARG A 135 -4.09 14.12 -24.16
C ARG A 135 -5.36 14.30 -23.32
N HIS A 136 -5.69 13.33 -22.48
CA HIS A 136 -6.86 13.37 -21.60
C HIS A 136 -6.50 13.62 -20.14
N ASN A 137 -5.22 13.88 -19.84
CA ASN A 137 -4.65 14.04 -18.51
C ASN A 137 -5.08 12.91 -17.55
N TYR A 138 -5.05 11.67 -18.02
CA TYR A 138 -5.33 10.52 -17.15
C TYR A 138 -4.23 10.38 -16.09
N ASP A 139 -4.52 9.68 -15.00
CA ASP A 139 -3.54 9.42 -13.94
C ASP A 139 -2.57 8.31 -14.34
N GLY A 140 -2.88 7.57 -15.41
CA GLY A 140 -2.07 6.49 -15.95
C GLY A 140 -2.81 5.67 -16.98
N ILE A 141 -2.42 4.42 -17.16
CA ILE A 141 -3.03 3.46 -18.08
C ILE A 141 -3.12 2.07 -17.42
N ASP A 142 -4.13 1.29 -17.79
CA ASP A 142 -4.25 -0.13 -17.49
C ASP A 142 -4.06 -0.95 -18.77
N LEU A 143 -3.04 -1.81 -18.82
CA LEU A 143 -2.78 -2.67 -19.97
C LEU A 143 -3.51 -4.00 -19.83
N ASP A 144 -4.35 -4.33 -20.80
CA ASP A 144 -5.10 -5.59 -20.84
C ASP A 144 -4.84 -6.34 -22.16
N PHE A 145 -3.58 -6.74 -22.33
CA PHE A 145 -3.09 -7.34 -23.57
C PHE A 145 -3.22 -8.87 -23.49
N GLU A 146 -4.33 -9.37 -24.01
CA GLU A 146 -4.73 -10.76 -23.82
C GLU A 146 -4.44 -11.70 -25.01
N VAL A 147 -4.24 -11.16 -26.22
CA VAL A 147 -4.20 -11.96 -27.46
C VAL A 147 -3.06 -12.99 -27.43
N PHE A 148 -1.90 -12.64 -26.88
CA PHE A 148 -0.78 -13.59 -26.83
C PHE A 148 -1.02 -14.77 -25.88
N TYR A 149 -1.94 -14.65 -24.91
CA TYR A 149 -2.35 -15.77 -24.06
C TYR A 149 -3.58 -16.50 -24.61
N THR A 150 -4.53 -15.77 -25.21
CA THR A 150 -5.82 -16.33 -25.68
C THR A 150 -5.77 -16.93 -27.09
N GLN A 151 -4.92 -16.40 -27.98
CA GLN A 151 -4.94 -16.72 -29.42
C GLN A 151 -3.59 -17.18 -29.98
N ASP A 152 -2.48 -16.58 -29.56
CA ASP A 152 -1.15 -16.87 -30.13
C ASP A 152 -0.66 -18.28 -29.79
N GLY A 153 -1.03 -18.76 -28.61
CA GLY A 153 -0.70 -20.09 -28.10
C GLY A 153 0.61 -20.10 -27.31
N ARG A 154 0.69 -21.04 -26.36
CA ARG A 154 1.80 -21.13 -25.38
C ARG A 154 3.18 -21.35 -25.98
N SER A 155 3.27 -21.92 -27.18
CA SER A 155 4.55 -22.14 -27.87
C SER A 155 5.28 -20.83 -28.20
N THR A 156 4.57 -19.70 -28.26
CA THR A 156 5.15 -18.38 -28.53
C THR A 156 5.71 -17.70 -27.28
N TRP A 157 5.37 -18.17 -26.09
CA TRP A 157 5.62 -17.42 -24.86
C TRP A 157 7.11 -17.25 -24.54
N ALA A 158 7.96 -18.19 -24.97
CA ALA A 158 9.41 -18.08 -24.77
C ALA A 158 10.02 -16.87 -25.51
N THR A 159 9.48 -16.53 -26.69
CA THR A 159 9.91 -15.36 -27.47
C THR A 159 9.13 -14.10 -27.11
N THR A 160 7.84 -14.23 -26.75
CA THR A 160 7.00 -13.08 -26.35
C THR A 160 7.40 -12.51 -24.99
N LYS A 161 7.71 -13.36 -24.00
CA LYS A 161 8.05 -12.94 -22.61
C LYS A 161 9.14 -11.85 -22.55
N PRO A 162 10.34 -12.01 -23.15
CA PRO A 162 11.36 -10.96 -23.07
C PRO A 162 10.93 -9.64 -23.72
N ASN A 163 10.15 -9.70 -24.80
CA ASN A 163 9.64 -8.51 -25.50
C ASN A 163 8.55 -7.79 -24.69
N TRP A 164 7.69 -8.55 -24.00
CA TRP A 164 6.74 -8.03 -23.03
C TRP A 164 7.44 -7.30 -21.88
N ILE A 165 8.48 -7.90 -21.31
CA ILE A 165 9.27 -7.27 -20.23
C ILE A 165 9.92 -5.97 -20.72
N ALA A 166 10.53 -5.98 -21.90
CA ALA A 166 11.14 -4.78 -22.49
C ALA A 166 10.10 -3.67 -22.69
N PHE A 167 8.91 -4.01 -23.18
CA PHE A 167 7.81 -3.07 -23.38
C PHE A 167 7.35 -2.44 -22.06
N ILE A 168 7.14 -3.25 -21.02
CA ILE A 168 6.73 -2.73 -19.71
C ILE A 168 7.79 -1.81 -19.11
N LYS A 169 9.09 -2.14 -19.26
CA LYS A 169 10.19 -1.28 -18.80
C LYS A 169 10.21 0.07 -19.51
N GLU A 170 10.11 0.07 -20.84
CA GLU A 170 10.08 1.30 -21.65
C GLU A 170 8.86 2.17 -21.31
N LEU A 171 7.66 1.56 -21.26
CA LEU A 171 6.43 2.29 -20.93
C LEU A 171 6.45 2.85 -19.51
N SER A 172 6.92 2.06 -18.54
CA SER A 172 7.05 2.48 -17.15
C SER A 172 7.95 3.70 -17.00
N ALA A 173 9.11 3.69 -17.67
CA ALA A 173 10.06 4.80 -17.61
C ALA A 173 9.43 6.11 -18.14
N GLU A 174 8.78 6.03 -19.29
CA GLU A 174 8.11 7.18 -19.92
C GLU A 174 6.94 7.72 -19.08
N LEU A 175 6.11 6.85 -18.51
CA LEU A 175 4.99 7.26 -17.66
C LEU A 175 5.47 7.86 -16.33
N ARG A 176 6.48 7.27 -15.69
CA ARG A 176 7.02 7.77 -14.41
C ARG A 176 7.67 9.15 -14.53
N GLN A 177 8.34 9.44 -15.65
CA GLN A 177 8.84 10.79 -15.93
C GLN A 177 7.73 11.85 -15.96
N GLN A 178 6.49 11.44 -16.25
CA GLN A 178 5.30 12.30 -16.28
C GLN A 178 4.45 12.19 -15.00
N GLY A 179 4.93 11.47 -13.97
CA GLY A 179 4.17 11.20 -12.74
C GLY A 179 2.93 10.35 -12.95
N LYS A 180 2.90 9.50 -13.99
CA LYS A 180 1.75 8.65 -14.37
C LYS A 180 1.94 7.20 -13.94
N LEU A 181 0.82 6.56 -13.62
CA LEU A 181 0.75 5.18 -13.14
C LEU A 181 0.68 4.17 -14.30
N LEU A 182 1.22 2.98 -14.07
CA LEU A 182 1.08 1.81 -14.95
C LEU A 182 0.42 0.65 -14.21
N SER A 183 -0.79 0.29 -14.61
CA SER A 183 -1.49 -0.92 -14.22
C SER A 183 -1.36 -1.98 -15.32
N VAL A 184 -1.23 -3.24 -14.92
CA VAL A 184 -1.23 -4.38 -15.83
C VAL A 184 -2.28 -5.37 -15.37
N THR A 185 -3.20 -5.72 -16.27
CA THR A 185 -4.21 -6.76 -16.09
C THR A 185 -3.71 -8.05 -16.72
N THR A 186 -3.74 -9.15 -15.95
CA THR A 186 -3.29 -10.46 -16.42
C THR A 186 -4.24 -11.56 -15.97
N PRO A 187 -4.36 -12.67 -16.72
CA PRO A 187 -4.91 -13.89 -16.17
C PRO A 187 -4.05 -14.41 -14.99
N PRO A 188 -4.57 -15.33 -14.15
CA PRO A 188 -3.85 -15.81 -12.99
C PRO A 188 -2.59 -16.60 -13.36
N ASP A 189 -1.51 -16.37 -12.64
CA ASP A 189 -0.29 -17.16 -12.68
C ASP A 189 -0.07 -17.87 -11.33
N PHE A 190 0.76 -18.90 -11.33
CA PHE A 190 0.97 -19.76 -10.17
C PHE A 190 2.44 -20.08 -9.97
N ALA A 191 2.79 -20.34 -8.72
CA ALA A 191 4.14 -20.67 -8.35
C ALA A 191 4.60 -21.96 -9.08
N PRO A 192 5.76 -21.97 -9.75
CA PRO A 192 6.20 -23.10 -10.58
C PRO A 192 6.20 -24.45 -9.86
N GLU A 193 6.51 -24.46 -8.57
CA GLU A 193 6.54 -25.64 -7.71
C GLU A 193 5.17 -26.33 -7.57
N THR A 194 4.07 -25.60 -7.77
CA THR A 194 2.71 -26.16 -7.75
C THR A 194 2.41 -27.03 -8.97
N LYS A 195 3.25 -26.94 -10.03
CA LYS A 195 3.05 -27.56 -11.35
C LYS A 195 1.69 -27.21 -11.99
N ARG A 196 0.98 -26.20 -11.47
CA ARG A 196 -0.25 -25.70 -12.06
C ARG A 196 0.08 -24.92 -13.32
N ALA A 197 -0.71 -25.15 -14.36
CA ALA A 197 -0.64 -24.37 -15.59
C ALA A 197 -0.97 -22.89 -15.30
N GLY A 198 0.05 -22.03 -15.28
CA GLY A 198 -0.09 -20.58 -15.12
C GLY A 198 0.17 -19.80 -16.41
N ASN A 199 0.17 -18.47 -16.32
CA ASN A 199 0.32 -17.55 -17.43
C ASN A 199 1.68 -16.81 -17.37
N TRP A 200 2.75 -17.59 -17.24
CA TRP A 200 4.13 -17.11 -17.01
C TRP A 200 4.70 -16.14 -18.07
N VAL A 201 4.06 -16.04 -19.25
CA VAL A 201 4.43 -15.05 -20.28
C VAL A 201 4.36 -13.61 -19.76
N PHE A 202 3.46 -13.34 -18.78
CA PHE A 202 3.30 -12.02 -18.17
C PHE A 202 4.40 -11.66 -17.18
N SER A 203 5.19 -12.63 -16.72
CA SER A 203 6.47 -12.41 -16.01
C SER A 203 6.36 -11.51 -14.76
N TRP A 204 5.45 -11.83 -13.84
CA TRP A 204 5.14 -10.98 -12.68
C TRP A 204 6.36 -10.52 -11.88
N ALA A 205 7.37 -11.39 -11.69
CA ALA A 205 8.60 -11.05 -10.94
C ALA A 205 9.39 -9.93 -11.63
N GLU A 206 9.55 -10.04 -12.94
CA GLU A 206 10.39 -9.16 -13.75
C GLU A 206 9.68 -7.83 -14.09
N ILE A 207 8.35 -7.80 -14.12
CA ILE A 207 7.56 -6.58 -14.33
C ILE A 207 7.16 -5.87 -13.03
N GLY A 208 7.11 -6.57 -11.90
CA GLY A 208 6.66 -6.04 -10.59
C GLY A 208 7.35 -4.74 -10.14
N PRO A 209 8.67 -4.56 -10.34
CA PRO A 209 9.36 -3.29 -10.07
C PRO A 209 8.93 -2.12 -10.98
N HIS A 210 8.40 -2.42 -12.16
CA HIS A 210 8.08 -1.45 -13.21
C HIS A 210 6.61 -1.05 -13.27
N ILE A 211 5.73 -1.82 -12.64
CA ILE A 211 4.29 -1.51 -12.58
C ILE A 211 3.91 -0.95 -11.21
N ASP A 212 2.80 -0.23 -11.16
CA ASP A 212 2.21 0.29 -9.92
C ASP A 212 1.08 -0.63 -9.44
N ARG A 213 0.40 -1.33 -10.36
CA ARG A 213 -0.67 -2.27 -10.05
C ARG A 213 -0.61 -3.52 -10.93
N LEU A 214 -0.86 -4.67 -10.32
CA LEU A 214 -1.19 -5.93 -10.97
C LEU A 214 -2.66 -6.25 -10.69
N ARG A 215 -3.49 -6.34 -11.73
CA ARG A 215 -4.88 -6.79 -11.62
C ARG A 215 -4.99 -8.23 -12.12
N ILE A 216 -5.33 -9.14 -11.22
CA ILE A 216 -5.41 -10.57 -11.54
C ILE A 216 -6.84 -10.90 -11.95
N MET A 217 -7.06 -11.32 -13.20
CA MET A 217 -8.37 -11.74 -13.71
C MET A 217 -8.78 -13.12 -13.16
N ALA A 218 -9.08 -13.20 -11.86
CA ALA A 218 -9.51 -14.42 -11.18
C ALA A 218 -11.01 -14.72 -11.43
N TYR A 219 -11.39 -14.76 -12.71
CA TYR A 219 -12.70 -15.13 -13.21
C TYR A 219 -12.57 -15.84 -14.57
N ASP A 220 -13.70 -16.30 -15.13
CA ASP A 220 -13.76 -17.17 -16.33
C ASP A 220 -13.00 -18.50 -16.20
N PHE A 221 -12.97 -19.07 -14.99
CA PHE A 221 -12.44 -20.41 -14.73
C PHE A 221 -13.23 -21.49 -15.49
N SER A 222 -14.56 -21.47 -15.36
CA SER A 222 -15.45 -22.34 -16.13
C SER A 222 -15.96 -21.62 -17.38
N THR A 223 -15.59 -22.14 -18.56
CA THR A 223 -15.99 -21.56 -19.85
C THR A 223 -16.97 -22.46 -20.58
N VAL A 224 -16.55 -23.62 -21.06
CA VAL A 224 -17.38 -24.54 -21.87
C VAL A 224 -18.25 -25.41 -20.98
N ARG A 225 -17.69 -25.92 -19.89
CA ARG A 225 -18.39 -26.79 -18.94
C ARG A 225 -18.97 -25.95 -17.80
N PRO A 226 -20.17 -26.26 -17.29
CA PRO A 226 -20.73 -25.60 -16.12
C PRO A 226 -19.83 -25.75 -14.90
N GLY A 227 -19.69 -24.68 -14.12
CA GLY A 227 -18.88 -24.66 -12.91
C GLY A 227 -18.66 -23.24 -12.39
N PRO A 228 -17.89 -23.10 -11.30
CA PRO A 228 -17.63 -21.81 -10.67
C PRO A 228 -16.91 -20.84 -11.61
N ILE A 229 -17.23 -19.57 -11.50
CA ILE A 229 -16.70 -18.49 -12.34
C ILE A 229 -15.27 -18.16 -11.95
N GLY A 230 -14.94 -18.15 -10.67
CA GLY A 230 -13.60 -17.87 -10.15
C GLY A 230 -13.43 -18.51 -8.77
N PRO A 231 -13.33 -19.85 -8.67
CA PRO A 231 -13.36 -20.54 -7.38
C PRO A 231 -12.29 -20.02 -6.41
N LEU A 232 -12.68 -19.85 -5.14
CA LEU A 232 -11.84 -19.17 -4.13
C LEU A 232 -10.44 -19.76 -3.95
N PRO A 233 -10.22 -21.10 -3.87
CA PRO A 233 -8.87 -21.65 -3.70
C PRO A 233 -7.95 -21.31 -4.88
N TRP A 234 -8.48 -21.35 -6.11
CA TRP A 234 -7.74 -21.00 -7.31
C TRP A 234 -7.38 -19.50 -7.33
N SER A 235 -8.32 -18.65 -6.92
CA SER A 235 -8.09 -17.21 -6.78
C SER A 235 -7.04 -16.90 -5.71
N GLU A 236 -7.12 -17.57 -4.55
CA GLU A 236 -6.18 -17.37 -3.44
C GLU A 236 -4.77 -17.87 -3.78
N ASP A 237 -4.64 -19.00 -4.50
CA ASP A 237 -3.33 -19.49 -4.96
C ASP A 237 -2.61 -18.45 -5.84
N ALA A 238 -3.35 -17.76 -6.71
CA ALA A 238 -2.80 -16.69 -7.55
C ALA A 238 -2.36 -15.48 -6.71
N VAL A 239 -3.16 -15.10 -5.70
CA VAL A 239 -2.80 -14.03 -4.75
C VAL A 239 -1.53 -14.39 -3.97
N LYS A 240 -1.46 -15.61 -3.41
CA LYS A 240 -0.27 -16.10 -2.70
C LYS A 240 0.97 -16.02 -3.57
N TYR A 241 0.87 -16.41 -4.84
CA TYR A 241 1.99 -16.29 -5.76
C TYR A 241 2.34 -14.82 -6.01
N ALA A 242 1.37 -13.97 -6.40
CA ALA A 242 1.62 -12.57 -6.72
C ALA A 242 2.34 -11.78 -5.62
N VAL A 243 1.96 -11.98 -4.34
CA VAL A 243 2.59 -11.28 -3.20
C VAL A 243 4.02 -11.73 -2.89
N THR A 244 4.48 -12.82 -3.48
CA THR A 244 5.90 -13.22 -3.46
C THR A 244 6.71 -12.58 -4.58
N GLN A 245 6.05 -12.09 -5.63
CA GLN A 245 6.69 -11.49 -6.81
C GLN A 245 6.81 -9.96 -6.69
N MET A 246 5.94 -9.30 -5.93
CA MET A 246 5.93 -7.85 -5.75
C MET A 246 5.27 -7.46 -4.41
N PRO A 247 5.43 -6.20 -3.94
CA PRO A 247 4.75 -5.76 -2.73
C PRO A 247 3.24 -5.97 -2.83
N ALA A 248 2.64 -6.48 -1.76
CA ALA A 248 1.24 -6.92 -1.77
C ALA A 248 0.27 -5.77 -2.13
N SER A 249 0.56 -4.55 -1.71
CA SER A 249 -0.22 -3.34 -2.02
C SER A 249 -0.33 -3.03 -3.53
N LYS A 250 0.52 -3.61 -4.38
CA LYS A 250 0.39 -3.53 -5.84
C LYS A 250 -0.61 -4.53 -6.41
N VAL A 251 -0.97 -5.57 -5.67
CA VAL A 251 -1.82 -6.67 -6.15
C VAL A 251 -3.29 -6.33 -5.95
N PHE A 252 -4.10 -6.52 -6.99
CA PHE A 252 -5.55 -6.35 -6.96
C PHE A 252 -6.21 -7.62 -7.47
N LEU A 253 -7.09 -8.21 -6.65
CA LEU A 253 -7.81 -9.42 -7.03
C LEU A 253 -9.04 -9.07 -7.86
N GLY A 254 -9.05 -9.48 -9.13
CA GLY A 254 -10.21 -9.39 -10.00
C GLY A 254 -11.34 -10.28 -9.51
N ILE A 255 -12.56 -9.75 -9.39
CA ILE A 255 -13.74 -10.49 -8.97
C ILE A 255 -14.88 -10.32 -9.98
N PRO A 256 -15.67 -11.37 -10.26
CA PRO A 256 -16.74 -11.29 -11.24
C PRO A 256 -17.96 -10.56 -10.66
N GLY A 257 -18.56 -9.68 -11.46
CA GLY A 257 -19.90 -9.14 -11.26
C GLY A 257 -21.00 -9.99 -11.91
N TYR A 258 -20.62 -11.09 -12.57
CA TYR A 258 -21.52 -11.91 -13.36
C TYR A 258 -21.34 -13.40 -13.06
N GLY A 259 -22.39 -14.15 -13.38
CA GLY A 259 -22.43 -15.59 -13.53
C GLY A 259 -22.61 -16.04 -14.98
N ARG A 260 -22.83 -17.34 -15.12
CA ARG A 260 -23.07 -18.00 -16.40
C ARG A 260 -24.21 -19.00 -16.24
N ASP A 261 -25.05 -19.09 -17.26
CA ASP A 261 -26.19 -19.98 -17.35
C ASP A 261 -26.01 -20.90 -18.57
N TRP A 262 -25.64 -22.16 -18.31
CA TRP A 262 -25.35 -23.16 -19.33
C TRP A 262 -26.53 -24.08 -19.59
N ILE A 263 -26.75 -24.41 -20.85
CA ILE A 263 -27.61 -25.53 -21.25
C ILE A 263 -26.84 -26.83 -21.06
N THR A 264 -27.35 -27.69 -20.19
CA THR A 264 -26.71 -28.97 -19.82
C THR A 264 -27.43 -30.18 -20.39
N LYS A 265 -28.72 -30.05 -20.72
CA LYS A 265 -29.52 -31.08 -21.37
C LYS A 265 -30.59 -30.43 -22.24
N VAL A 266 -30.91 -31.04 -23.37
CA VAL A 266 -32.08 -30.69 -24.20
C VAL A 266 -32.90 -31.95 -24.46
N GLU A 267 -34.18 -31.90 -24.16
CA GLU A 267 -35.14 -33.00 -24.34
C GLU A 267 -36.22 -32.55 -25.34
N GLY A 268 -36.52 -33.36 -26.37
CA GLY A 268 -37.47 -33.00 -27.43
C GLY A 268 -36.82 -32.34 -28.65
N VAL A 269 -37.66 -31.83 -29.56
CA VAL A 269 -37.22 -31.16 -30.80
C VAL A 269 -37.53 -29.69 -30.70
N CYS A 270 -36.50 -28.86 -30.53
CA CYS A 270 -36.67 -27.43 -30.36
C CYS A 270 -37.32 -26.80 -31.61
N PRO A 271 -38.22 -25.82 -31.43
CA PRO A 271 -38.73 -25.03 -32.54
C PRO A 271 -37.60 -24.45 -33.38
N LYS A 272 -37.85 -24.24 -34.67
CA LYS A 272 -36.85 -23.78 -35.65
C LYS A 272 -36.08 -22.54 -35.17
N ASP A 273 -36.76 -21.59 -34.54
CA ASP A 273 -36.18 -20.34 -34.04
C ASP A 273 -35.21 -20.54 -32.86
N PHE A 274 -35.34 -21.65 -32.14
CA PHE A 274 -34.50 -21.98 -30.98
C PHE A 274 -33.46 -23.07 -31.28
N ALA A 275 -33.62 -23.84 -32.35
CA ALA A 275 -32.81 -25.02 -32.64
C ALA A 275 -31.30 -24.77 -32.70
N SER A 276 -30.86 -23.57 -33.10
CA SER A 276 -29.44 -23.20 -33.17
C SER A 276 -28.86 -22.60 -31.88
N SER A 277 -29.72 -22.11 -30.98
CA SER A 277 -29.31 -21.42 -29.74
C SER A 277 -29.55 -22.25 -28.47
N VAL A 278 -30.52 -23.17 -28.51
CA VAL A 278 -30.86 -24.08 -27.41
C VAL A 278 -30.16 -25.42 -27.64
N VAL A 279 -28.84 -25.42 -27.46
CA VAL A 279 -27.98 -26.60 -27.63
C VAL A 279 -27.12 -26.82 -26.40
N VAL A 280 -26.79 -28.07 -26.10
CA VAL A 280 -25.92 -28.40 -24.96
C VAL A 280 -24.56 -27.71 -25.11
N GLY A 281 -24.10 -27.05 -24.04
CA GLY A 281 -22.88 -26.26 -24.01
C GLY A 281 -23.07 -24.78 -24.36
N ALA A 282 -24.21 -24.38 -24.94
CA ALA A 282 -24.55 -22.97 -25.08
C ALA A 282 -24.71 -22.32 -23.69
N LYS A 283 -24.26 -21.07 -23.57
CA LYS A 283 -24.27 -20.33 -22.30
C LYS A 283 -24.64 -18.87 -22.50
N ALA A 284 -25.25 -18.30 -21.47
CA ALA A 284 -25.52 -16.86 -21.39
C ALA A 284 -24.86 -16.27 -20.15
N ALA A 285 -24.54 -14.97 -20.19
CA ALA A 285 -24.12 -14.24 -18.99
C ALA A 285 -25.34 -13.95 -18.09
N VAL A 286 -25.16 -14.09 -16.78
CA VAL A 286 -26.16 -13.71 -15.77
C VAL A 286 -25.55 -12.60 -14.94
N VAL A 287 -26.15 -11.41 -14.90
CA VAL A 287 -25.67 -10.34 -14.01
C VAL A 287 -25.97 -10.74 -12.57
N MET A 288 -25.01 -10.57 -11.65
CA MET A 288 -25.13 -10.98 -10.25
C MET A 288 -26.44 -10.50 -9.59
N ARG A 289 -26.77 -9.21 -9.73
CA ARG A 289 -28.01 -8.64 -9.19
C ARG A 289 -29.32 -9.26 -9.71
N SER A 290 -29.26 -10.00 -10.81
CA SER A 290 -30.43 -10.63 -11.45
C SER A 290 -30.52 -12.14 -11.18
N ALA A 291 -29.47 -12.76 -10.63
CA ALA A 291 -29.40 -14.20 -10.47
C ALA A 291 -30.48 -14.77 -9.53
N VAL A 292 -30.77 -14.07 -8.43
CA VAL A 292 -31.83 -14.48 -7.48
C VAL A 292 -33.20 -14.44 -8.15
N ALA A 293 -33.51 -13.35 -8.87
CA ALA A 293 -34.77 -13.23 -9.62
C ALA A 293 -34.90 -14.32 -10.71
N LEU A 294 -33.80 -14.67 -11.37
CA LEU A 294 -33.78 -15.78 -12.34
C LEU A 294 -34.10 -17.11 -11.66
N ALA A 295 -33.53 -17.40 -10.48
CA ALA A 295 -33.83 -18.61 -9.73
C ALA A 295 -35.30 -18.65 -9.28
N THR A 296 -35.81 -17.56 -8.68
CA THR A 296 -37.19 -17.45 -8.20
C THR A 296 -38.21 -17.61 -9.32
N SER A 297 -38.01 -16.93 -10.45
CA SER A 297 -38.92 -17.03 -11.61
C SER A 297 -38.98 -18.41 -12.24
N ASN A 298 -37.99 -19.26 -11.98
CA ASN A 298 -37.95 -20.65 -12.46
C ASN A 298 -38.12 -21.68 -11.33
N ASN A 299 -38.59 -21.24 -10.16
CA ASN A 299 -38.81 -22.09 -8.98
C ASN A 299 -37.60 -22.97 -8.62
N ALA A 300 -36.40 -22.41 -8.75
CA ALA A 300 -35.13 -23.11 -8.53
C ALA A 300 -34.54 -22.77 -7.16
N ALA A 301 -34.10 -23.80 -6.44
CA ALA A 301 -33.39 -23.63 -5.17
C ALA A 301 -31.93 -23.25 -5.42
N ILE A 302 -31.48 -22.16 -4.76
CA ILE A 302 -30.09 -21.71 -4.79
C ILE A 302 -29.30 -22.45 -3.71
N THR A 303 -28.17 -23.04 -4.10
CA THR A 303 -27.23 -23.71 -3.21
C THR A 303 -25.89 -22.97 -3.22
N TYR A 304 -25.44 -22.52 -2.06
CA TYR A 304 -24.11 -21.94 -1.89
C TYR A 304 -23.06 -23.04 -1.74
N ASN A 305 -21.99 -22.98 -2.53
CA ASN A 305 -20.83 -23.85 -2.40
C ASN A 305 -19.73 -23.15 -1.58
N PRO A 306 -19.45 -23.58 -0.34
CA PRO A 306 -18.48 -22.91 0.52
C PRO A 306 -17.04 -23.07 0.06
N THR A 307 -16.71 -24.16 -0.65
CA THR A 307 -15.35 -24.39 -1.19
C THR A 307 -15.02 -23.40 -2.30
N HIS A 308 -15.96 -23.15 -3.22
CA HIS A 308 -15.75 -22.21 -4.33
C HIS A 308 -16.11 -20.77 -3.95
N ALA A 309 -16.84 -20.59 -2.86
CA ALA A 309 -17.45 -19.34 -2.44
C ALA A 309 -18.29 -18.70 -3.56
N GLU A 310 -19.20 -19.49 -4.12
CA GLU A 310 -20.13 -19.11 -5.19
C GLU A 310 -21.43 -19.91 -5.05
N SER A 311 -22.51 -19.37 -5.63
CA SER A 311 -23.83 -19.99 -5.60
C SER A 311 -24.18 -20.62 -6.95
N THR A 312 -24.98 -21.67 -6.90
CA THR A 312 -25.47 -22.38 -8.08
C THR A 312 -26.94 -22.78 -7.94
N PHE A 313 -27.64 -22.89 -9.06
CA PHE A 313 -28.96 -23.51 -9.13
C PHE A 313 -29.15 -24.17 -10.49
N THR A 314 -30.10 -25.09 -10.57
CA THR A 314 -30.50 -25.74 -11.83
C THR A 314 -32.00 -25.58 -12.02
N TYR A 315 -32.41 -25.31 -13.25
CA TYR A 315 -33.81 -25.17 -13.62
C TYR A 315 -34.08 -25.76 -15.00
N LYS A 316 -35.37 -25.94 -15.33
CA LYS A 316 -35.81 -26.38 -16.65
C LYS A 316 -36.60 -25.27 -17.33
N LYS A 317 -36.36 -25.05 -18.61
CA LYS A 317 -37.09 -24.07 -19.44
C LYS A 317 -37.65 -24.75 -20.68
N ALA A 318 -38.96 -24.66 -20.85
CA ALA A 318 -39.65 -25.14 -22.04
C ALA A 318 -39.62 -24.07 -23.15
N TYR A 319 -39.42 -24.52 -24.39
CA TYR A 319 -39.51 -23.73 -25.61
C TYR A 319 -40.57 -24.39 -26.48
N VAL A 320 -41.64 -23.66 -26.74
CA VAL A 320 -42.81 -24.13 -27.49
C VAL A 320 -43.01 -23.20 -28.67
N ASP A 321 -43.26 -23.77 -29.86
CA ASP A 321 -43.69 -22.99 -31.01
C ASP A 321 -45.15 -22.56 -30.81
N PRO A 322 -45.47 -21.25 -30.80
CA PRO A 322 -46.84 -20.77 -30.63
C PRO A 322 -47.76 -21.17 -31.81
N THR A 323 -47.18 -21.55 -32.95
CA THR A 323 -47.90 -21.95 -34.17
C THR A 323 -47.93 -23.46 -34.38
N ASN A 324 -47.12 -24.23 -33.64
CA ASN A 324 -47.06 -25.69 -33.74
C ASN A 324 -46.71 -26.33 -32.38
N SER A 325 -47.73 -26.66 -31.59
CA SER A 325 -47.56 -27.28 -30.26
C SER A 325 -46.87 -28.65 -30.28
N ALA A 326 -46.73 -29.31 -31.44
CA ALA A 326 -45.98 -30.56 -31.57
C ALA A 326 -44.45 -30.34 -31.64
N SER A 327 -43.99 -29.11 -31.92
CA SER A 327 -42.58 -28.75 -31.84
C SER A 327 -42.30 -28.06 -30.50
N PHE A 328 -41.71 -28.82 -29.58
CA PHE A 328 -41.27 -28.31 -28.30
C PHE A 328 -40.00 -29.01 -27.82
N CYS A 329 -39.20 -28.29 -27.05
CA CYS A 329 -38.11 -28.87 -26.28
C CYS A 329 -38.05 -28.28 -24.87
N THR A 330 -37.45 -29.03 -23.96
CA THR A 330 -37.12 -28.58 -22.62
C THR A 330 -35.61 -28.57 -22.44
N ALA A 331 -35.05 -27.40 -22.12
CA ALA A 331 -33.65 -27.27 -21.76
C ALA A 331 -33.49 -27.35 -20.24
N THR A 332 -32.60 -28.22 -19.76
CA THR A 332 -32.07 -28.14 -18.39
C THR A 332 -30.90 -27.18 -18.38
N ARG A 333 -30.90 -26.28 -17.41
CA ARG A 333 -29.99 -25.15 -17.33
C ARG A 333 -29.35 -25.07 -15.96
N THR A 334 -28.03 -24.94 -15.93
CA THR A 334 -27.26 -24.84 -14.68
C THR A 334 -26.58 -23.50 -14.62
N VAL A 335 -26.81 -22.77 -13.53
CA VAL A 335 -26.27 -21.43 -13.30
C VAL A 335 -25.20 -21.48 -12.22
N TRP A 336 -24.09 -20.80 -12.43
CA TRP A 336 -23.13 -20.45 -11.38
C TRP A 336 -22.93 -18.95 -11.36
N PHE A 337 -22.92 -18.34 -10.18
CA PHE A 337 -22.82 -16.90 -10.02
C PHE A 337 -22.21 -16.50 -8.66
N PRO A 338 -21.54 -15.34 -8.60
CA PRO A 338 -21.12 -14.75 -7.34
C PRO A 338 -22.31 -14.13 -6.59
N ASP A 339 -22.31 -14.23 -5.27
CA ASP A 339 -23.25 -13.59 -4.35
C ASP A 339 -22.52 -12.69 -3.32
N GLU A 340 -23.21 -12.14 -2.34
CA GLU A 340 -22.59 -11.32 -1.28
C GLU A 340 -21.57 -12.09 -0.44
N LYS A 341 -21.75 -13.41 -0.26
CA LYS A 341 -20.80 -14.30 0.44
C LYS A 341 -19.53 -14.50 -0.38
N SER A 342 -19.69 -14.61 -1.70
CA SER A 342 -18.60 -14.63 -2.68
C SER A 342 -17.72 -13.39 -2.60
N TYR A 343 -18.34 -12.20 -2.52
CA TYR A 343 -17.64 -10.91 -2.37
C TYR A 343 -16.99 -10.79 -0.99
N THR A 344 -17.67 -11.21 0.07
CA THR A 344 -17.13 -11.25 1.44
C THR A 344 -15.84 -12.08 1.47
N ALA A 345 -15.88 -13.32 0.95
CA ALA A 345 -14.74 -14.23 0.97
C ALA A 345 -13.53 -13.69 0.19
N ARG A 346 -13.75 -13.10 -0.98
CA ARG A 346 -12.68 -12.52 -1.81
C ARG A 346 -12.13 -11.22 -1.23
N THR A 347 -12.98 -10.38 -0.64
CA THR A 347 -12.54 -9.14 0.01
C THR A 347 -11.76 -9.42 1.29
N ASN A 348 -12.07 -10.50 2.02
CA ASN A 348 -11.25 -10.94 3.16
C ASN A 348 -9.79 -11.25 2.78
N LEU A 349 -9.51 -11.59 1.52
CA LEU A 349 -8.14 -11.76 1.04
C LEU A 349 -7.34 -10.44 1.06
N VAL A 350 -8.02 -9.29 0.97
CA VAL A 350 -7.41 -7.95 1.12
C VAL A 350 -6.78 -7.81 2.50
N GLY A 351 -7.51 -8.09 3.58
CA GLY A 351 -6.96 -8.06 4.93
C GLY A 351 -5.93 -9.16 5.17
N LYS A 352 -6.23 -10.39 4.72
CA LYS A 352 -5.39 -11.58 4.96
C LYS A 352 -4.00 -11.47 4.32
N TYR A 353 -3.92 -11.02 3.07
CA TYR A 353 -2.67 -10.92 2.31
C TYR A 353 -2.14 -9.49 2.17
N ARG A 354 -2.86 -8.51 2.74
CA ARG A 354 -2.54 -7.08 2.64
C ARG A 354 -2.41 -6.60 1.18
N ILE A 355 -3.23 -7.17 0.30
CA ILE A 355 -3.26 -6.76 -1.10
C ILE A 355 -3.88 -5.37 -1.27
N GLY A 356 -3.58 -4.69 -2.37
CA GLY A 356 -4.04 -3.32 -2.65
C GLY A 356 -5.56 -3.16 -2.72
N GLY A 357 -6.27 -4.25 -3.08
CA GLY A 357 -7.72 -4.29 -3.07
C GLY A 357 -8.30 -5.39 -3.95
N ILE A 358 -9.57 -5.21 -4.30
CA ILE A 358 -10.29 -5.99 -5.30
C ILE A 358 -10.59 -5.13 -6.55
N ALA A 359 -10.76 -5.77 -7.70
CA ALA A 359 -11.15 -5.13 -8.95
C ALA A 359 -12.38 -5.81 -9.55
N VAL A 360 -13.53 -5.14 -9.62
CA VAL A 360 -14.79 -5.74 -10.08
C VAL A 360 -14.88 -5.68 -11.60
N TRP A 361 -15.06 -6.83 -12.25
CA TRP A 361 -15.50 -6.92 -13.65
C TRP A 361 -17.01 -7.24 -13.74
N THR A 362 -17.88 -6.29 -14.02
CA THR A 362 -17.64 -4.84 -14.04
C THR A 362 -18.54 -4.16 -13.03
N PHE A 363 -18.22 -2.92 -12.65
CA PHE A 363 -19.11 -2.12 -11.83
C PHE A 363 -20.53 -2.11 -12.38
N GLY A 364 -21.51 -1.95 -11.50
CA GLY A 364 -22.91 -1.93 -11.90
C GLY A 364 -23.47 -3.31 -12.18
N MET A 365 -22.80 -4.40 -11.80
CA MET A 365 -23.36 -5.75 -11.92
C MET A 365 -23.68 -6.38 -10.56
N GLU A 366 -22.89 -6.02 -9.55
CA GLU A 366 -23.08 -6.39 -8.15
C GLU A 366 -24.43 -5.94 -7.57
N ASN A 367 -24.86 -6.61 -6.49
CA ASN A 367 -26.01 -6.21 -5.69
C ASN A 367 -25.55 -5.32 -4.51
N THR A 368 -26.49 -4.63 -3.85
CA THR A 368 -26.18 -3.72 -2.74
C THR A 368 -25.53 -4.46 -1.56
N ALA A 369 -25.99 -5.66 -1.23
CA ALA A 369 -25.46 -6.45 -0.11
C ALA A 369 -23.97 -6.77 -0.29
N ALA A 370 -23.53 -7.05 -1.51
CA ALA A 370 -22.13 -7.33 -1.82
C ALA A 370 -21.23 -6.10 -1.63
N ILE A 371 -21.70 -4.92 -2.06
CA ILE A 371 -20.96 -3.66 -1.82
C ILE A 371 -20.93 -3.31 -0.33
N THR A 372 -22.02 -3.54 0.41
CA THR A 372 -22.03 -3.39 1.87
C THR A 372 -21.02 -4.31 2.54
N ALA A 373 -20.92 -5.58 2.11
CA ALA A 373 -19.92 -6.50 2.64
C ALA A 373 -18.48 -6.01 2.38
N VAL A 374 -18.21 -5.50 1.17
CA VAL A 374 -16.91 -4.88 0.84
C VAL A 374 -16.62 -3.70 1.78
N ARG A 375 -17.62 -2.85 2.03
CA ARG A 375 -17.53 -1.68 2.90
C ARG A 375 -17.21 -2.05 4.34
N ASP A 376 -17.88 -3.05 4.88
CA ASP A 376 -17.70 -3.47 6.27
C ASP A 376 -16.31 -4.05 6.50
N ILE A 377 -15.81 -4.84 5.54
CA ILE A 377 -14.43 -5.31 5.56
C ILE A 377 -13.46 -4.14 5.43
N ALA A 378 -13.70 -3.20 4.51
CA ALA A 378 -12.85 -2.03 4.32
C ALA A 378 -12.73 -1.17 5.59
N LYS A 379 -13.79 -1.08 6.39
CA LYS A 379 -13.77 -0.43 7.71
C LYS A 379 -12.99 -1.24 8.74
N SER A 380 -13.15 -2.57 8.76
CA SER A 380 -12.48 -3.43 9.75
C SER A 380 -10.96 -3.47 9.59
N ILE A 381 -10.44 -3.17 8.40
CA ILE A 381 -9.00 -3.09 8.11
C ILE A 381 -8.44 -1.66 8.08
N ALA A 382 -9.24 -0.65 8.45
CA ALA A 382 -8.86 0.77 8.48
C ALA A 382 -8.46 1.26 9.89
N PRO A 383 -7.52 2.21 10.01
CA PRO A 383 -6.63 2.74 8.98
C PRO A 383 -5.43 1.78 8.74
N ASP A 384 -4.71 1.94 7.63
CA ASP A 384 -3.57 1.06 7.35
C ASP A 384 -2.42 1.27 8.33
N GLN A 385 -1.64 0.24 8.61
CA GLN A 385 -0.57 0.34 9.60
C GLN A 385 0.70 0.92 8.98
N VAL A 386 1.41 1.76 9.73
CA VAL A 386 2.72 2.28 9.34
C VAL A 386 3.79 1.66 10.23
N VAL A 387 4.77 1.01 9.62
CA VAL A 387 5.90 0.38 10.31
C VAL A 387 7.12 1.29 10.19
N GLY A 388 7.54 1.85 11.31
CA GLY A 388 8.77 2.64 11.42
C GLY A 388 9.94 1.78 11.89
N THR A 389 11.11 1.94 11.28
CA THR A 389 12.38 1.45 11.81
C THR A 389 13.38 2.59 11.94
N ILE A 390 14.28 2.50 12.93
CA ILE A 390 15.29 3.51 13.22
C ILE A 390 16.68 2.92 13.01
N ALA A 391 17.43 3.50 12.07
CA ALA A 391 18.80 3.15 11.77
C ALA A 391 19.71 4.23 12.36
N THR A 392 20.20 3.96 13.56
CA THR A 392 21.35 4.63 14.16
C THR A 392 22.18 3.54 14.81
N ASP A 393 23.41 3.40 14.37
CA ASP A 393 24.47 2.57 14.92
C ASP A 393 25.17 3.25 16.10
N LEU A 394 25.03 4.57 16.22
CA LEU A 394 25.57 5.35 17.31
C LEU A 394 24.77 5.12 18.60
N GLU A 395 25.40 4.50 19.60
CA GLU A 395 24.94 4.47 20.99
C GLU A 395 25.43 5.71 21.78
N GLN A 396 26.49 6.33 21.26
CA GLN A 396 27.21 7.45 21.87
C GLN A 396 27.50 8.52 20.82
N ILE A 397 27.36 9.79 21.22
CA ILE A 397 27.76 10.95 20.41
C ILE A 397 28.60 11.92 21.26
N ALA A 398 29.56 12.60 20.65
CA ALA A 398 30.30 13.66 21.34
C ALA A 398 29.41 14.91 21.55
N TYR A 399 29.55 15.57 22.70
CA TYR A 399 28.79 16.77 23.00
C TYR A 399 28.99 17.86 21.94
N GLY A 400 27.87 18.40 21.42
CA GLY A 400 27.85 19.43 20.39
C GLY A 400 28.05 18.91 18.97
N SER A 401 28.30 17.61 18.78
CA SER A 401 28.37 17.01 17.45
C SER A 401 26.97 16.78 16.88
N LEU A 402 26.83 17.04 15.59
CA LEU A 402 25.69 16.61 14.80
C LEU A 402 25.82 15.12 14.49
N PHE A 403 24.70 14.40 14.53
CA PHE A 403 24.59 13.09 13.90
C PHE A 403 23.33 13.03 13.05
N ASN A 404 23.38 12.21 12.00
CA ASN A 404 22.22 11.99 11.13
C ASN A 404 21.41 10.83 11.67
N LEU A 405 20.24 11.13 12.22
CA LEU A 405 19.29 10.09 12.57
C LEU A 405 18.55 9.66 11.31
N THR A 406 18.69 8.38 10.96
CA THR A 406 17.95 7.82 9.84
C THR A 406 16.84 6.90 10.31
N GLY A 407 15.72 6.90 9.58
CA GLY A 407 14.63 5.98 9.81
C GLY A 407 13.95 5.61 8.50
N THR A 408 13.23 4.49 8.51
CA THR A 408 12.43 4.07 7.36
C THR A 408 10.99 3.85 7.78
N PHE A 409 10.04 4.32 6.99
CA PHE A 409 8.61 4.14 7.22
C PHE A 409 8.01 3.43 6.01
N LYS A 410 7.46 2.25 6.29
CA LYS A 410 6.95 1.34 5.27
C LYS A 410 5.58 0.82 5.69
N LEU A 411 4.80 0.38 4.71
CA LEU A 411 3.66 -0.47 4.98
C LEU A 411 4.15 -1.86 5.43
N PRO A 412 3.29 -2.68 6.06
CA PRO A 412 3.72 -4.00 6.55
C PRO A 412 4.12 -4.98 5.45
N ASP A 413 3.74 -4.70 4.19
CA ASP A 413 4.19 -5.44 3.00
C ASP A 413 5.56 -4.96 2.47
N LYS A 414 6.25 -4.09 3.24
CA LYS A 414 7.54 -3.46 2.93
C LYS A 414 7.48 -2.38 1.84
N SER A 415 6.30 -1.98 1.39
CA SER A 415 6.17 -0.86 0.45
C SER A 415 6.64 0.44 1.09
N PRO A 416 7.48 1.23 0.41
CA PRO A 416 7.89 2.53 0.93
C PRO A 416 6.72 3.50 0.97
N ILE A 417 6.70 4.37 1.96
CA ILE A 417 5.71 5.45 2.05
C ILE A 417 6.43 6.78 1.76
N PRO A 418 6.30 7.34 0.56
CA PRO A 418 6.92 8.62 0.23
C PRO A 418 6.13 9.82 0.79
N SER A 419 6.83 10.93 0.98
CA SER A 419 6.25 12.22 1.42
C SER A 419 5.44 12.11 2.73
N LEU A 420 5.84 11.19 3.61
CA LEU A 420 5.24 11.02 4.92
C LEU A 420 5.89 12.00 5.90
N ASN A 421 5.09 12.87 6.50
CA ASN A 421 5.55 13.72 7.59
C ASN A 421 5.96 12.87 8.78
N VAL A 422 7.19 13.06 9.25
CA VAL A 422 7.77 12.35 10.38
C VAL A 422 8.41 13.36 11.32
N ARG A 423 8.08 13.25 12.60
CA ARG A 423 8.67 14.03 13.68
C ARG A 423 9.68 13.19 14.45
N PHE A 424 10.79 13.82 14.81
CA PHE A 424 11.78 13.31 15.73
C PHE A 424 11.40 13.73 17.15
N GLU A 425 11.15 12.73 17.99
CA GLU A 425 10.79 12.93 19.39
C GLU A 425 11.96 12.52 20.29
N ILE A 426 12.16 13.31 21.34
CA ILE A 426 13.19 13.08 22.36
C ILE A 426 12.55 13.16 23.75
N LYS A 427 13.07 12.39 24.69
CA LYS A 427 12.70 12.43 26.10
C LYS A 427 13.97 12.30 26.95
N ASN A 428 14.28 13.31 27.74
CA ASN A 428 15.41 13.26 28.66
C ASN A 428 15.05 12.48 29.93
N SER A 429 16.03 12.11 30.74
CA SER A 429 15.81 11.39 32.00
C SER A 429 14.91 12.13 33.01
N SER A 430 14.88 13.47 32.95
CA SER A 430 14.02 14.32 33.78
C SER A 430 12.63 14.58 33.19
N ASP A 431 12.40 14.22 31.93
CA ASP A 431 11.20 14.60 31.20
C ASP A 431 10.09 13.57 31.45
N SER A 432 8.88 14.03 31.80
CA SER A 432 7.68 13.18 31.91
C SER A 432 6.96 12.94 30.58
N SER A 433 7.33 13.69 29.54
CA SER A 433 6.68 13.66 28.23
C SER A 433 7.68 13.75 27.07
N TRP A 434 7.29 13.22 25.92
CA TRP A 434 8.05 13.34 24.68
C TRP A 434 7.91 14.74 24.10
N ARG A 435 9.00 15.31 23.61
CA ARG A 435 9.00 16.59 22.88
C ARG A 435 9.52 16.42 21.46
N THR A 436 8.93 17.13 20.50
CA THR A 436 9.41 17.16 19.12
C THR A 436 10.62 18.09 19.03
N LEU A 437 11.72 17.62 18.46
CA LEU A 437 12.93 18.43 18.26
C LEU A 437 13.15 18.80 16.79
N ALA A 438 12.75 17.92 15.86
CA ALA A 438 12.83 18.17 14.43
C ALA A 438 11.69 17.45 13.70
N ALA A 439 11.43 17.84 12.46
CA ALA A 439 10.51 17.14 11.57
C ALA A 439 11.05 17.15 10.14
N GLY A 440 10.61 16.19 9.35
CA GLY A 440 10.91 16.11 7.93
C GLY A 440 9.95 15.19 7.22
N VAL A 441 10.26 14.88 5.97
CA VAL A 441 9.45 14.01 5.11
C VAL A 441 10.28 12.84 4.61
N THR A 442 9.63 11.70 4.43
CA THR A 442 10.26 10.55 3.78
C THR A 442 10.45 10.75 2.28
N ASP A 443 11.54 10.21 1.74
CA ASP A 443 11.81 10.18 0.31
C ASP A 443 11.02 9.09 -0.44
N ALA A 444 11.27 8.91 -1.74
CA ALA A 444 10.65 7.88 -2.57
C ALA A 444 10.85 6.44 -2.05
N SER A 445 11.91 6.20 -1.28
CA SER A 445 12.25 4.91 -0.66
C SER A 445 11.67 4.76 0.75
N GLY A 446 10.88 5.73 1.22
CA GLY A 446 10.31 5.75 2.55
C GLY A 446 11.35 6.06 3.64
N VAL A 447 12.51 6.60 3.26
CA VAL A 447 13.62 6.91 4.18
C VAL A 447 13.55 8.38 4.57
N ILE A 448 13.82 8.66 5.85
CA ILE A 448 14.05 10.01 6.35
C ILE A 448 15.44 10.08 7.00
N ALA A 449 16.13 11.20 6.81
CA ALA A 449 17.38 11.52 7.49
C ALA A 449 17.26 12.93 8.09
N LEU A 450 17.48 13.04 9.40
CA LEU A 450 17.41 14.31 10.13
C LEU A 450 18.75 14.58 10.82
N PRO A 451 19.37 15.75 10.61
CA PRO A 451 20.51 16.19 11.41
C PRO A 451 20.05 16.57 12.82
N VAL A 452 20.64 15.97 13.85
CA VAL A 452 20.23 16.13 15.25
C VAL A 452 21.44 16.42 16.13
N ILE A 453 21.26 17.29 17.12
CA ILE A 453 22.20 17.49 18.24
C ILE A 453 21.47 17.09 19.53
N VAL A 454 22.12 16.24 20.33
CA VAL A 454 21.63 15.87 21.67
C VAL A 454 22.64 16.34 22.71
N GLY A 455 22.16 17.06 23.72
CA GLY A 455 23.01 17.70 24.73
C GLY A 455 23.24 16.87 26.00
N GLN A 456 22.47 15.81 26.22
CA GLN A 456 22.56 14.93 27.40
C GLN A 456 22.03 13.53 27.08
N LYS A 457 22.10 12.60 28.04
CA LYS A 457 21.50 11.27 27.84
C LYS A 457 19.99 11.40 27.61
N SER A 458 19.50 10.84 26.50
CA SER A 458 18.10 10.93 26.11
C SER A 458 17.60 9.66 25.42
N GLU A 459 16.32 9.38 25.57
CA GLU A 459 15.59 8.44 24.72
C GLU A 459 15.08 9.16 23.48
N ILE A 460 15.14 8.49 22.34
CA ILE A 460 14.79 9.04 21.04
C ILE A 460 13.91 8.08 20.25
N ARG A 461 13.04 8.64 19.40
CA ARG A 461 12.26 7.88 18.40
C ARG A 461 11.83 8.77 17.24
N LEU A 462 11.43 8.15 16.13
CA LEU A 462 10.74 8.81 15.03
C LEU A 462 9.27 8.40 15.04
N VAL A 463 8.38 9.35 14.80
CA VAL A 463 6.94 9.15 14.76
C VAL A 463 6.37 9.75 13.49
N SER A 464 5.63 8.99 12.70
CA SER A 464 4.94 9.54 11.54
C SER A 464 3.65 10.25 11.94
N GLU A 465 3.19 11.19 11.15
CA GLU A 465 1.82 11.69 11.31
C GLU A 465 0.81 10.61 10.93
N GLY A 466 -0.21 10.44 11.76
CA GLY A 466 -1.38 9.65 11.44
C GLY A 466 -2.32 10.42 10.51
N SER A 467 -3.13 9.68 9.75
CA SER A 467 -4.20 10.20 8.92
C SER A 467 -5.39 9.25 8.98
N TRP A 468 -6.50 9.63 8.35
CA TRP A 468 -7.64 8.74 8.16
C TRP A 468 -7.31 7.53 7.27
N GLU A 469 -6.26 7.60 6.44
CA GLU A 469 -5.79 6.47 5.61
C GLU A 469 -4.82 5.56 6.35
N ARG A 470 -4.03 6.10 7.27
CA ARG A 470 -2.87 5.44 7.87
C ARG A 470 -2.75 5.77 9.35
N ALA A 471 -2.61 4.75 10.19
CA ALA A 471 -2.25 4.93 11.58
C ALA A 471 -0.89 5.62 11.72
N GLU A 472 -0.71 6.32 12.83
CA GLU A 472 0.61 6.81 13.25
C GLU A 472 1.57 5.61 13.41
N GLY A 473 2.73 5.68 12.74
CA GLY A 473 3.81 4.72 12.88
C GLY A 473 4.87 5.22 13.84
N LYS A 474 5.40 4.33 14.67
CA LYS A 474 6.50 4.64 15.61
C LYS A 474 7.66 3.70 15.37
N THR A 475 8.88 4.24 15.41
CA THR A 475 10.07 3.40 15.52
C THR A 475 10.21 2.84 16.93
N SER A 476 11.06 1.84 17.10
CA SER A 476 11.55 1.49 18.44
C SER A 476 12.25 2.68 19.08
N GLU A 477 12.18 2.75 20.41
CA GLU A 477 12.87 3.75 21.21
C GLU A 477 14.34 3.37 21.32
N LYS A 478 15.25 4.35 21.21
CA LYS A 478 16.68 4.16 21.38
C LYS A 478 17.22 5.13 22.42
N THR A 479 18.13 4.68 23.26
CA THR A 479 18.86 5.55 24.18
C THR A 479 20.14 6.02 23.49
N ILE A 480 20.36 7.34 23.46
CA ILE A 480 21.64 7.93 23.05
C ILE A 480 22.31 8.52 24.28
N THR A 481 23.59 8.20 24.45
CA THR A 481 24.43 8.79 25.49
C THR A 481 25.35 9.84 24.89
N VAL A 482 25.66 10.88 25.67
CA VAL A 482 26.52 11.99 25.22
C VAL A 482 27.85 11.89 25.93
N ILE A 483 28.92 11.74 25.15
CA ILE A 483 30.31 11.80 25.59
C ILE A 483 30.62 13.26 25.89
N PRO A 484 30.93 13.63 27.14
CA PRO A 484 31.21 15.01 27.46
C PRO A 484 32.53 15.48 26.82
N LYS A 485 32.59 16.77 26.50
CA LYS A 485 33.80 17.45 26.03
C LYS A 485 34.45 18.19 27.18
N VAL A 486 35.77 18.05 27.33
CA VAL A 486 36.56 18.84 28.27
C VAL A 486 37.35 19.90 27.52
N LYS A 487 37.33 21.14 28.02
CA LYS A 487 38.27 22.19 27.64
C LYS A 487 39.19 22.45 28.84
N LEU A 488 40.50 22.44 28.60
CA LEU A 488 41.51 22.85 29.57
C LEU A 488 42.11 24.18 29.12
N ASP A 489 42.17 25.15 30.03
CA ASP A 489 42.82 26.43 29.78
C ASP A 489 44.26 26.37 30.28
N LEU A 490 45.15 25.91 29.40
CA LEU A 490 46.58 25.80 29.66
C LEU A 490 47.37 26.83 28.83
N PRO A 491 48.38 27.49 29.41
CA PRO A 491 49.31 28.30 28.64
C PRO A 491 50.21 27.41 27.76
N ALA A 492 50.72 27.94 26.65
CA ALA A 492 51.62 27.20 25.74
C ALA A 492 52.95 26.79 26.40
N SER A 493 53.36 27.50 27.45
CA SER A 493 54.54 27.16 28.24
C SER A 493 54.36 27.50 29.72
N ILE A 494 55.00 26.72 30.58
CA ILE A 494 55.06 26.94 32.03
C ILE A 494 56.52 26.95 32.51
N LYS A 495 56.84 27.77 33.50
CA LYS A 495 58.14 27.78 34.19
C LYS A 495 58.31 26.52 35.05
N ALA A 496 59.45 25.86 34.92
CA ALA A 496 59.83 24.67 35.69
C ALA A 496 59.75 24.91 37.20
N ASN A 497 59.43 23.86 37.95
CA ASN A 497 59.41 23.82 39.42
C ASN A 497 58.41 24.80 40.08
N SER A 498 57.49 25.40 39.31
CA SER A 498 56.44 26.28 39.82
C SER A 498 55.09 25.55 39.87
N ILE A 499 54.20 25.97 40.77
CA ILE A 499 52.84 25.44 40.87
C ILE A 499 51.92 26.30 39.99
N TYR A 500 51.16 25.66 39.10
CA TYR A 500 50.19 26.31 38.23
C TYR A 500 48.78 25.93 38.64
N THR A 501 47.92 26.94 38.76
CA THR A 501 46.48 26.74 38.84
C THR A 501 45.96 26.58 37.42
N ILE A 502 45.44 25.40 37.11
CA ILE A 502 44.86 25.07 35.81
C ILE A 502 43.36 25.00 35.98
N THR A 503 42.65 25.71 35.12
CA THR A 503 41.19 25.70 35.07
C THR A 503 40.73 24.89 33.87
N GLY A 504 39.59 24.22 34.01
CA GLY A 504 38.94 23.54 32.90
C GLY A 504 37.43 23.57 33.05
N GLN A 505 36.75 23.21 31.96
CA GLN A 505 35.30 23.12 31.91
C GLN A 505 34.85 21.89 31.14
N VAL A 506 33.87 21.19 31.70
CA VAL A 506 33.19 20.06 31.07
C VAL A 506 31.88 20.53 30.44
N SER A 507 31.58 20.05 29.24
CA SER A 507 30.32 20.26 28.53
C SER A 507 29.68 18.91 28.18
N PRO A 508 28.39 18.66 28.47
CA PRO A 508 27.42 19.59 29.05
C PRO A 508 27.77 19.99 30.48
N LYS A 509 27.46 21.24 30.84
CA LYS A 509 27.74 21.80 32.17
C LYS A 509 26.86 21.11 33.21
N SER A 510 27.48 20.54 34.24
CA SER A 510 26.79 19.93 35.38
C SER A 510 27.72 19.89 36.58
N ALA A 511 27.14 20.03 37.77
CA ALA A 511 27.82 19.71 39.02
C ALA A 511 28.01 18.20 39.18
N ASP A 512 28.99 17.87 40.02
CA ASP A 512 29.26 16.52 40.55
C ASP A 512 29.77 15.51 39.50
N ILE A 513 30.26 15.98 38.35
CA ILE A 513 30.93 15.09 37.39
C ILE A 513 32.30 14.75 37.98
N LYS A 514 32.55 13.45 38.17
CA LYS A 514 33.83 12.94 38.69
C LYS A 514 34.89 12.95 37.60
N LEU A 515 36.02 13.59 37.90
CA LEU A 515 37.15 13.77 37.01
C LEU A 515 38.42 13.21 37.64
N THR A 516 39.28 12.61 36.82
CA THR A 516 40.62 12.20 37.18
C THR A 516 41.61 12.94 36.28
N VAL A 517 42.52 13.70 36.87
CA VAL A 517 43.56 14.43 36.14
C VAL A 517 44.79 13.56 36.02
N LYS A 518 45.33 13.47 34.81
CA LYS A 518 46.60 12.82 34.49
C LYS A 518 47.62 13.83 34.03
N GLN A 519 48.85 13.68 34.51
CA GLN A 519 50.05 14.34 34.01
C GLN A 519 51.03 13.27 33.56
N ASP A 520 51.49 13.33 32.31
CA ASP A 520 52.40 12.34 31.71
C ASP A 520 51.89 10.90 31.89
N GLY A 521 50.57 10.72 31.66
CA GLY A 521 49.85 9.45 31.81
C GLY A 521 49.59 9.00 33.26
N LYS A 522 50.16 9.66 34.27
CA LYS A 522 49.99 9.30 35.68
C LYS A 522 48.91 10.16 36.34
N GLN A 523 48.06 9.52 37.14
CA GLN A 523 47.04 10.23 37.91
C GLN A 523 47.69 11.14 38.95
N ILE A 524 47.28 12.40 38.98
CA ILE A 524 47.77 13.43 39.91
C ILE A 524 46.68 13.98 40.84
N GLY A 525 45.41 13.69 40.56
CA GLY A 525 44.31 14.07 41.45
C GLY A 525 42.92 13.72 40.90
N ASP A 526 41.95 13.65 41.80
CA ASP A 526 40.54 13.51 41.47
C ASP A 526 39.77 14.76 41.87
N LEU A 527 38.80 15.16 41.06
CA LEU A 527 38.04 16.39 41.20
C LEU A 527 36.56 16.12 40.92
N ILE A 528 35.72 17.07 41.34
CA ILE A 528 34.34 17.17 40.90
C ILE A 528 34.09 18.54 40.27
N THR A 529 33.20 18.60 39.29
CA THR A 529 32.79 19.87 38.68
C THR A 529 31.81 20.65 39.56
N ASP A 530 31.85 21.97 39.46
CA ASP A 530 30.82 22.86 39.99
C ASP A 530 29.56 22.88 39.10
N ALA A 531 28.54 23.66 39.49
CA ALA A 531 27.30 23.81 38.73
C ALA A 531 27.48 24.30 37.28
N ASN A 532 28.59 24.98 36.99
CA ASN A 532 28.95 25.47 35.67
C ASN A 532 29.82 24.46 34.88
N GLY A 533 29.99 23.24 35.39
CA GLY A 533 30.88 22.24 34.80
C GLY A 533 32.36 22.57 34.97
N SER A 534 32.70 23.58 35.77
CA SER A 534 34.07 24.07 35.92
C SER A 534 34.81 23.29 36.99
N PHE A 535 36.11 23.17 36.83
CA PHE A 535 37.00 22.57 37.80
C PHE A 535 38.35 23.28 37.80
N THR A 536 39.08 23.13 38.90
CA THR A 536 40.40 23.74 39.06
C THR A 536 41.30 22.78 39.81
N PHE A 537 42.54 22.64 39.36
CA PHE A 537 43.56 21.87 40.06
C PHE A 537 44.91 22.58 40.02
N LYS A 538 45.80 22.17 40.92
CA LYS A 538 47.17 22.65 40.97
C LYS A 538 48.09 21.56 40.45
N ALA A 539 48.95 21.87 39.49
CA ALA A 539 49.96 20.96 38.98
C ALA A 539 51.36 21.56 39.07
N LYS A 540 52.36 20.69 39.22
CA LYS A 540 53.77 21.05 39.26
C LYS A 540 54.54 20.22 38.23
N ALA A 541 55.17 20.87 37.26
CA ALA A 541 56.02 20.21 36.27
C ALA A 541 57.50 20.36 36.66
N VAL A 542 58.24 19.25 36.70
CA VAL A 542 59.58 19.19 37.33
C VAL A 542 60.71 18.84 36.36
N PRO A 543 60.53 18.06 35.27
CA PRO A 543 61.51 18.06 34.19
C PRO A 543 61.27 19.23 33.23
N GLN A 544 62.34 19.97 32.87
CA GLN A 544 62.31 20.82 31.66
C GLN A 544 62.08 19.94 30.44
N GLY A 545 61.28 20.41 29.47
CA GLY A 545 60.87 19.62 28.31
C GLY A 545 59.37 19.69 28.07
N LEU A 546 58.78 18.61 27.55
CA LEU A 546 57.34 18.54 27.29
C LEU A 546 56.66 17.77 28.43
N THR A 547 55.58 18.33 28.97
CA THR A 547 54.68 17.62 29.88
C THR A 547 53.29 17.61 29.27
N THR A 548 52.53 16.54 29.50
CA THR A 548 51.20 16.35 28.94
C THR A 548 50.16 16.35 30.05
N PHE A 549 49.00 16.96 29.78
CA PHE A 549 47.85 16.95 30.68
C PHE A 549 46.63 16.38 29.98
N GLN A 550 45.92 15.52 30.71
CA GLN A 550 44.67 14.92 30.26
C GLN A 550 43.68 14.80 31.41
N VAL A 551 42.40 14.98 31.15
CA VAL A 551 41.33 14.76 32.12
C VAL A 551 40.47 13.58 31.66
N VAL A 552 40.34 12.59 32.53
CA VAL A 552 39.45 11.44 32.35
C VAL A 552 38.16 11.72 33.10
N ILE A 553 37.04 11.51 32.44
CA ILE A 553 35.70 11.65 33.01
C ILE A 553 35.16 10.25 33.33
N ALA A 554 34.77 10.01 34.57
CA ALA A 554 34.12 8.76 34.94
C ALA A 554 32.66 8.73 34.47
N ALA A 555 32.17 7.57 34.04
CA ALA A 555 30.75 7.38 33.77
C ALA A 555 29.91 7.60 35.04
N GLY A 556 28.77 8.27 34.89
CA GLY A 556 27.87 8.57 35.98
C GLY A 556 26.41 8.60 35.55
N SER A 557 25.51 8.99 36.45
CA SER A 557 24.07 9.11 36.14
C SER A 557 23.77 10.23 35.14
N LYS A 558 24.64 11.25 35.08
CA LYS A 558 24.47 12.47 34.25
C LYS A 558 25.31 12.48 32.97
N ASN A 559 26.30 11.59 32.83
CA ASN A 559 27.28 11.61 31.74
C ASN A 559 27.84 10.23 31.41
N ALA A 560 28.24 10.01 30.15
CA ALA A 560 29.07 8.87 29.79
C ALA A 560 30.52 9.07 30.25
N ALA A 561 31.31 7.99 30.27
CA ALA A 561 32.76 8.12 30.39
C ALA A 561 33.32 8.88 29.18
N GLY A 562 34.40 9.61 29.39
CA GLY A 562 35.03 10.40 28.35
C GLY A 562 36.47 10.75 28.71
N VAL A 563 37.20 11.31 27.77
CA VAL A 563 38.56 11.77 27.99
C VAL A 563 38.79 13.05 27.18
N SER A 564 39.53 13.99 27.75
CA SER A 564 39.96 15.18 27.03
C SER A 564 41.01 14.83 25.97
N ASP A 565 41.22 15.74 25.03
CA ASP A 565 42.48 15.75 24.27
C ASP A 565 43.66 15.82 25.25
N GLU A 566 44.76 15.18 24.88
CA GLU A 566 46.02 15.32 25.61
C GLU A 566 46.68 16.64 25.18
N ILE A 567 46.90 17.54 26.14
CA ILE A 567 47.48 18.85 25.87
C ILE A 567 48.94 18.86 26.31
N THR A 568 49.83 19.05 25.33
CA THR A 568 51.26 19.19 25.57
C THR A 568 51.61 20.64 25.91
N VAL A 569 52.33 20.81 27.02
CA VAL A 569 52.82 22.11 27.50
C VAL A 569 54.33 22.07 27.59
N LEU A 570 54.98 23.13 27.10
CA LEU A 570 56.44 23.27 27.19
C LEU A 570 56.86 23.80 28.57
N VAL A 571 57.63 23.01 29.30
CA VAL A 571 58.21 23.35 30.60
C VAL A 571 59.59 23.96 30.39
N ARG A 572 59.74 25.25 30.73
CA ARG A 572 60.99 26.02 30.56
C ARG A 572 61.63 26.42 31.89
#